data_AF-A0A3B0R173-F1
#
_entry.id   AF-A0A3B0R173-F1
#
_cell.length_a   1.000
_cell.length_b   1.000
_cell.length_c   1.000
_cell.angle_alpha   90.00
_cell.angle_beta   90.00
_cell.angle_gamma   90.00
#
_symmetry.space_group_name_H-M   'P 1'
#
loop_
_entity.id
_entity.type
_entity.pdbx_description
1 polymer ?
#
loop_
_entity_poly.entity_id
_entity_poly.type
_entity_poly.pdbx_seq_one_letter_code
_entity_poly.pdbx_strand_id
1 'polypeptide(L)'
;MVKGEFNKELEEKMAVAVHDFYRELCKKEGWPVKYDMDYLELPGEIKADNLAAATRIPKVLSSAGLSVVPDDDPGAAITQEALEDNIEVLAKAEHKGWMEQKEQSGWTYGTQRDDGRKIHPALIPYKALSKEDREKDRNAVRNYPTIVRLAGYKITHSTK
;
A
#
# COMPACT_ATOMS: atom_id res chain seq x y z
N MET A 1 19.73 13.45 -9.94
CA MET A 1 19.40 12.30 -9.08
C MET A 1 19.53 11.05 -9.92
N VAL A 2 20.31 10.06 -9.49
CA VAL A 2 20.41 8.78 -10.20
C VAL A 2 19.13 7.97 -9.95
N LYS A 3 18.63 7.20 -10.92
CA LYS A 3 17.39 6.41 -10.80
C LYS A 3 17.33 5.54 -9.53
N GLY A 4 18.48 5.03 -9.07
CA GLY A 4 18.59 4.26 -7.84
C GLY A 4 18.45 5.09 -6.55
N GLU A 5 18.93 6.33 -6.55
CA GLU A 5 18.80 7.25 -5.40
C GLU A 5 17.35 7.72 -5.24
N PHE A 6 16.69 8.03 -6.36
CA PHE A 6 15.26 8.38 -6.38
C PHE A 6 14.40 7.27 -5.77
N ASN A 7 14.64 6.02 -6.17
CA ASN A 7 13.88 4.89 -5.66
C ASN A 7 14.05 4.70 -4.15
N LYS A 8 15.28 4.87 -3.63
CA LYS A 8 15.56 4.73 -2.20
C LYS A 8 14.88 5.84 -1.38
N GLU A 9 15.00 7.10 -1.81
CA GLU A 9 14.35 8.22 -1.13
C GLU A 9 12.83 8.09 -1.14
N LEU A 10 12.26 7.69 -2.29
CA LEU A 10 10.83 7.43 -2.43
C LEU A 10 10.38 6.34 -1.45
N GLU A 11 11.08 5.21 -1.38
CA GLU A 11 10.74 4.10 -0.48
C GLU A 11 10.76 4.53 1.00
N GLU A 12 11.77 5.29 1.42
CA GLU A 12 11.89 5.79 2.80
C GLU A 12 10.74 6.75 3.16
N LYS A 13 10.47 7.74 2.31
CA LYS A 13 9.37 8.70 2.53
C LYS A 13 8.00 8.03 2.47
N MET A 14 7.81 7.10 1.54
CA MET A 14 6.56 6.35 1.41
C MET A 14 6.30 5.46 2.62
N ALA A 15 7.32 4.83 3.20
CA ALA A 15 7.13 3.96 4.37
C ALA A 15 6.67 4.75 5.61
N VAL A 16 7.23 5.95 5.83
CA VAL A 16 6.75 6.88 6.86
C VAL A 16 5.30 7.28 6.58
N ALA A 17 5.00 7.68 5.33
CA ALA A 17 3.66 8.11 4.94
C ALA A 17 2.60 7.01 5.08
N VAL A 18 2.94 5.74 4.79
CA VAL A 18 2.02 4.60 5.00
C VAL A 18 1.68 4.46 6.49
N HIS A 19 2.68 4.53 7.37
CA HIS A 19 2.48 4.40 8.81
C HIS A 19 1.63 5.55 9.38
N ASP A 20 1.99 6.79 9.04
CA ASP A 20 1.28 7.98 9.53
C ASP A 20 -0.16 8.02 9.00
N PHE A 21 -0.36 7.70 7.72
CA PHE A 21 -1.70 7.59 7.16
C PHE A 21 -2.54 6.55 7.90
N TYR A 22 -1.99 5.36 8.17
CA TYR A 22 -2.72 4.30 8.86
C TYR A 22 -3.08 4.68 10.31
N ARG A 23 -2.19 5.37 11.02
CA ARG A 23 -2.47 5.88 12.37
C ARG A 23 -3.63 6.86 12.37
N GLU A 24 -3.62 7.83 11.46
CA GLU A 24 -4.67 8.84 11.36
C GLU A 24 -6.00 8.24 10.87
N LEU A 25 -5.94 7.27 9.94
CA LEU A 25 -7.12 6.52 9.52
C LEU A 25 -7.75 5.75 10.70
N CYS A 26 -6.94 5.04 11.48
CA CYS A 26 -7.45 4.34 12.67
C CYS A 26 -8.13 5.30 13.65
N LYS A 27 -7.54 6.48 13.92
CA LYS A 27 -8.14 7.51 14.79
C LYS A 27 -9.47 8.02 14.23
N LYS A 28 -9.52 8.30 12.92
CA LYS A 28 -10.72 8.78 12.23
C LYS A 28 -11.86 7.76 12.27
N GLU A 29 -11.55 6.48 12.07
CA GLU A 29 -12.54 5.39 12.05
C GLU A 29 -12.85 4.85 13.47
N GLY A 30 -12.18 5.36 14.51
CA GLY A 30 -12.33 4.86 15.89
C GLY A 30 -11.76 3.46 16.11
N TRP A 31 -10.87 2.98 15.24
CA TRP A 31 -10.20 1.70 15.38
C TRP A 31 -9.02 1.79 16.37
N PRO A 32 -8.71 0.71 17.11
CA PRO A 32 -7.55 0.69 17.99
C PRO A 32 -6.24 0.93 17.21
N VAL A 33 -5.48 1.96 17.61
CA VAL A 33 -4.15 2.24 17.07
C VAL A 33 -3.13 1.40 17.83
N LYS A 34 -2.74 0.24 17.27
CA LYS A 34 -1.80 -0.68 17.94
C LYS A 34 -0.41 -0.07 18.17
N TYR A 35 0.07 0.76 17.23
CA TYR A 35 1.38 1.40 17.28
C TYR A 35 1.23 2.91 17.06
N ASP A 36 0.84 3.64 18.11
CA ASP A 36 0.70 5.10 18.06
C ASP A 36 2.01 5.80 18.46
N MET A 37 3.03 5.66 17.61
CA MET A 37 4.39 6.20 17.83
C MET A 37 5.02 6.64 16.50
N ASP A 38 6.17 7.31 16.59
CA ASP A 38 6.93 7.71 15.40
C ASP A 38 7.41 6.49 14.61
N TYR A 39 7.48 6.62 13.27
CA TYR A 39 7.93 5.55 12.38
C TYR A 39 9.33 5.04 12.77
N LEU A 40 10.25 5.91 13.18
CA LEU A 40 11.61 5.55 13.56
C LEU A 40 11.67 4.72 14.85
N GLU A 41 10.62 4.74 15.67
CA GLU A 41 10.54 3.98 16.92
C GLU A 41 9.87 2.60 16.74
N LEU A 42 9.31 2.33 15.55
CA LEU A 42 8.62 1.07 15.28
C LEU A 42 9.53 -0.16 15.42
N PRO A 43 8.98 -1.29 15.91
CA PRO A 43 9.64 -2.59 15.84
C PRO A 43 10.01 -2.95 14.39
N GLY A 44 11.12 -3.66 14.21
CA GLY A 44 11.66 -3.99 12.88
C GLY A 44 10.68 -4.71 11.97
N GLU A 45 9.86 -5.61 12.50
CA GLU A 45 8.82 -6.32 11.72
C GLU A 45 7.73 -5.37 11.21
N ILE A 46 7.33 -4.39 12.02
CA ILE A 46 6.31 -3.41 11.63
C ILE A 46 6.88 -2.42 10.61
N LYS A 47 8.15 -2.02 10.76
CA LYS A 47 8.85 -1.25 9.72
C LYS A 47 8.92 -2.02 8.41
N ALA A 48 9.21 -3.32 8.46
CA ALA A 48 9.28 -4.17 7.26
C ALA A 48 7.93 -4.26 6.54
N ASP A 49 6.81 -4.38 7.26
CA ASP A 49 5.47 -4.35 6.68
C ASP A 49 5.18 -3.00 5.97
N ASN A 50 5.54 -1.87 6.60
CA ASN A 50 5.38 -0.53 6.00
C ASN A 50 6.28 -0.33 4.77
N LEU A 51 7.54 -0.76 4.82
CA LEU A 51 8.47 -0.74 3.68
C LEU A 51 7.97 -1.60 2.52
N ALA A 52 7.40 -2.76 2.82
CA ALA A 52 6.83 -3.61 1.80
C ALA A 52 5.61 -2.97 1.13
N ALA A 53 4.74 -2.27 1.89
CA ALA A 53 3.66 -1.48 1.32
C ALA A 53 4.20 -0.34 0.45
N ALA A 54 5.19 0.42 0.93
CA ALA A 54 5.85 1.48 0.18
C ALA A 54 6.44 0.98 -1.15
N THR A 55 7.07 -0.19 -1.14
CA THR A 55 7.64 -0.83 -2.34
C THR A 55 6.55 -1.35 -3.30
N ARG A 56 5.40 -1.77 -2.75
CA ARG A 56 4.30 -2.36 -3.51
C ARG A 56 3.46 -1.31 -4.23
N ILE A 57 3.18 -0.17 -3.60
CA ILE A 57 2.31 0.88 -4.15
C ILE A 57 2.69 1.28 -5.60
N PRO A 58 3.95 1.62 -5.93
CA PRO A 58 4.32 1.96 -7.31
C PRO A 58 4.16 0.80 -8.30
N LYS A 59 4.39 -0.45 -7.85
CA LYS A 59 4.22 -1.65 -8.69
C LYS A 59 2.76 -1.92 -8.99
N VAL A 60 1.89 -1.72 -8.00
CA VAL A 60 0.43 -1.81 -8.17
C VAL A 60 -0.05 -0.76 -9.16
N LEU A 61 0.34 0.50 -8.98
CA LEU A 61 0.01 1.60 -9.89
C LEU A 61 0.47 1.32 -11.33
N SER A 62 1.67 0.77 -11.50
CA SER A 62 2.21 0.41 -12.81
C SER A 62 1.35 -0.62 -13.56
N SER A 63 0.60 -1.47 -12.84
CA SER A 63 -0.31 -2.45 -13.47
C SER A 63 -1.49 -1.81 -14.23
N ALA A 64 -1.78 -0.54 -13.96
CA ALA A 64 -2.80 0.26 -14.64
C ALA A 64 -2.20 1.40 -15.50
N GLY A 65 -0.88 1.35 -15.80
CA GLY A 65 -0.22 2.43 -16.55
C GLY A 65 -0.15 3.76 -15.78
N LEU A 66 -0.07 3.69 -14.45
CA LEU A 66 0.09 4.82 -13.56
C LEU A 66 1.51 4.84 -12.98
N SER A 67 2.00 6.02 -12.61
CA SER A 67 3.34 6.20 -12.06
C SER A 67 3.36 7.21 -10.92
N VAL A 68 4.31 7.03 -10.00
CA VAL A 68 4.58 7.98 -8.92
C VAL A 68 5.69 8.91 -9.35
N VAL A 69 5.45 10.21 -9.28
CA VAL A 69 6.41 11.28 -9.63
C VAL A 69 6.44 12.33 -8.52
N PRO A 70 7.52 13.13 -8.39
CA PRO A 70 7.55 14.26 -7.46
C PRO A 70 6.33 15.17 -7.62
N ASP A 71 5.88 15.79 -6.53
CA ASP A 71 4.66 16.63 -6.58
C ASP A 71 4.80 17.84 -7.53
N ASP A 72 6.03 18.33 -7.71
CA ASP A 72 6.42 19.43 -8.61
C ASP A 72 6.65 19.00 -10.07
N ASP A 73 6.52 17.72 -10.41
CA ASP A 73 6.59 17.23 -11.78
C ASP A 73 5.54 17.93 -12.69
N PRO A 74 5.81 18.24 -13.96
CA PRO A 74 4.84 18.94 -14.82
C PRO A 74 3.61 18.09 -15.19
N GLY A 75 3.64 16.77 -15.00
CA GLY A 75 2.54 15.86 -15.29
C GLY A 75 1.28 16.15 -14.46
N ALA A 76 0.12 16.02 -15.11
CA ALA A 76 -1.17 16.16 -14.43
C ALA A 76 -1.42 14.98 -13.48
N ALA A 77 -1.81 15.29 -12.24
CA ALA A 77 -2.25 14.27 -11.30
C ALA A 77 -3.49 13.55 -11.84
N ILE A 78 -3.60 12.25 -11.59
CA ILE A 78 -4.81 11.49 -11.92
C ILE A 78 -6.02 12.02 -11.15
N THR A 79 -7.20 11.84 -11.71
CA THR A 79 -8.47 12.09 -11.02
C THR A 79 -8.88 10.88 -10.19
N GLN A 80 -9.82 11.08 -9.25
CA GLN A 80 -10.45 9.95 -8.55
C GLN A 80 -11.16 9.02 -9.53
N GLU A 81 -11.80 9.57 -10.56
CA GLU A 81 -12.48 8.79 -11.61
C GLU A 81 -11.51 7.87 -12.35
N ALA A 82 -10.33 8.38 -12.76
CA ALA A 82 -9.31 7.57 -13.41
C ALA A 82 -8.78 6.43 -12.51
N LEU A 83 -8.75 6.65 -11.19
CA LEU A 83 -8.42 5.60 -10.22
C LEU A 83 -9.54 4.56 -10.11
N GLU A 84 -10.81 4.99 -10.03
CA GLU A 84 -11.97 4.10 -9.96
C GLU A 84 -12.13 3.25 -11.22
N ASP A 85 -11.85 3.79 -12.41
CA ASP A 85 -11.87 3.05 -13.68
C ASP A 85 -10.93 1.83 -13.67
N ASN A 86 -9.87 1.89 -12.87
CA ASN A 86 -8.85 0.85 -12.74
C ASN A 86 -8.94 0.07 -11.42
N ILE A 87 -9.96 0.30 -10.60
CA ILE A 87 -9.97 -0.12 -9.19
C ILE A 87 -9.83 -1.63 -9.02
N GLU A 88 -10.47 -2.43 -9.87
CA GLU A 88 -10.40 -3.91 -9.78
C GLU A 88 -9.04 -4.46 -10.23
N VAL A 89 -8.39 -3.83 -11.20
CA VAL A 89 -7.03 -4.20 -11.63
C VAL A 89 -6.06 -3.91 -10.51
N LEU A 90 -6.14 -2.70 -9.95
CA LEU A 90 -5.28 -2.23 -8.86
C LEU A 90 -5.51 -3.03 -7.58
N ALA A 91 -6.75 -3.26 -7.15
CA ALA A 91 -7.07 -4.02 -5.93
C ALA A 91 -6.60 -5.47 -6.01
N LYS A 92 -6.77 -6.12 -7.18
CA LYS A 92 -6.23 -7.47 -7.39
C LYS A 92 -4.70 -7.49 -7.33
N ALA A 93 -4.03 -6.47 -7.88
CA ALA A 93 -2.58 -6.35 -7.82
C ALA A 93 -2.08 -6.07 -6.39
N GLU A 94 -2.80 -5.23 -5.64
CA GLU A 94 -2.52 -4.95 -4.22
C GLU A 94 -2.61 -6.23 -3.40
N HIS A 95 -3.71 -6.97 -3.51
CA HIS A 95 -3.90 -8.24 -2.80
C HIS A 95 -2.79 -9.24 -3.14
N LYS A 96 -2.47 -9.38 -4.43
CA LYS A 96 -1.39 -10.26 -4.87
C LYS A 96 -0.06 -9.91 -4.21
N GLY A 97 0.35 -8.64 -4.26
CA GLY A 97 1.63 -8.22 -3.69
C GLY A 97 1.65 -8.30 -2.16
N TRP A 98 0.51 -8.07 -1.49
CA TRP A 98 0.37 -8.28 -0.05
C TRP A 98 0.52 -9.76 0.31
N MET A 99 -0.12 -10.67 -0.42
CA MET A 99 0.04 -12.11 -0.20
C MET A 99 1.50 -12.55 -0.38
N GLU A 100 2.13 -12.14 -1.49
CA GLU A 100 3.54 -12.48 -1.77
C GLU A 100 4.46 -12.02 -0.63
N GLN A 101 4.24 -10.83 -0.07
CA GLN A 101 4.99 -10.36 1.09
C GLN A 101 4.73 -11.19 2.33
N LYS A 102 3.47 -11.52 2.63
CA LYS A 102 3.12 -12.30 3.81
C LYS A 102 3.70 -13.70 3.73
N GLU A 103 3.62 -14.37 2.59
CA GLU A 103 4.24 -15.66 2.34
C GLU A 103 5.76 -15.61 2.52
N GLN A 104 6.44 -14.61 1.94
CA GLN A 104 7.89 -14.39 2.14
C GLN A 104 8.25 -14.15 3.61
N SER A 105 7.33 -13.59 4.38
CA SER A 105 7.49 -13.33 5.82
C SER A 105 7.10 -14.53 6.69
N GLY A 106 6.84 -15.69 6.07
CA GLY A 106 6.52 -16.96 6.73
C GLY A 106 5.06 -17.15 7.09
N TRP A 107 4.15 -16.31 6.57
CA TRP A 107 2.72 -16.51 6.77
C TRP A 107 2.17 -17.61 5.88
N THR A 108 1.17 -18.32 6.40
CA THR A 108 0.50 -19.43 5.70
C THR A 108 -1.01 -19.29 5.78
N TYR A 109 -1.70 -19.90 4.82
CA TYR A 109 -3.15 -19.95 4.81
C TYR A 109 -3.70 -20.79 5.97
N GLY A 110 -4.80 -20.33 6.56
CA GLY A 110 -5.65 -21.11 7.44
C GLY A 110 -6.96 -20.38 7.73
N THR A 111 -8.00 -21.12 8.12
CA THR A 111 -9.38 -20.59 8.21
C THR A 111 -9.59 -19.58 9.34
N GLN A 112 -8.69 -19.54 10.32
CA GLN A 112 -8.72 -18.60 11.44
C GLN A 112 -7.38 -17.88 11.54
N ARG A 113 -7.43 -16.58 11.80
CA ARG A 113 -6.22 -15.76 11.97
C ARG A 113 -5.51 -16.14 13.26
N ASP A 114 -4.21 -16.37 13.18
CA ASP A 114 -3.32 -16.61 14.32
C ASP A 114 -1.98 -15.92 14.06
N ASP A 115 -1.77 -14.76 14.68
CA ASP A 115 -0.56 -13.96 14.47
C ASP A 115 0.69 -14.66 15.04
N GLY A 116 0.54 -15.45 16.11
CA GLY A 116 1.66 -16.17 16.73
C GLY A 116 2.18 -17.31 15.86
N ARG A 117 1.27 -17.97 15.12
CA ARG A 117 1.61 -19.02 14.15
C ARG A 117 1.71 -18.51 12.71
N LYS A 118 1.56 -17.20 12.50
CA LYS A 118 1.53 -16.54 11.19
C LYS A 118 0.51 -17.18 10.23
N ILE A 119 -0.74 -17.31 10.67
CA ILE A 119 -1.84 -17.85 9.86
C ILE A 119 -2.79 -16.71 9.49
N HIS A 120 -3.14 -16.58 8.21
CA HIS A 120 -4.10 -15.58 7.75
C HIS A 120 -5.12 -16.15 6.75
N PRO A 121 -6.44 -15.94 6.94
CA PRO A 121 -7.49 -16.51 6.09
C PRO A 121 -7.54 -15.91 4.68
N ALA A 122 -7.09 -14.66 4.53
CA ALA A 122 -7.06 -13.99 3.23
C ALA A 122 -5.90 -14.42 2.32
N LEU A 123 -5.03 -15.36 2.71
CA LEU A 123 -3.98 -15.92 1.85
C LEU A 123 -4.56 -16.92 0.84
N ILE A 124 -5.48 -16.43 0.02
CA ILE A 124 -6.21 -17.14 -1.03
C ILE A 124 -6.35 -16.23 -2.25
N PRO A 125 -6.62 -16.78 -3.45
CA PRO A 125 -6.79 -15.96 -4.65
C PRO A 125 -7.87 -14.87 -4.48
N TYR A 126 -7.62 -13.67 -5.01
CA TYR A 126 -8.53 -12.51 -4.90
C TYR A 126 -9.99 -12.81 -5.25
N LYS A 127 -10.23 -13.67 -6.25
CA LYS A 127 -11.57 -14.09 -6.68
C LYS A 127 -12.32 -14.93 -5.64
N ALA A 128 -11.60 -15.59 -4.73
CA ALA A 128 -12.14 -16.41 -3.66
C ALA A 128 -12.40 -15.62 -2.36
N LEU A 129 -11.94 -14.37 -2.27
CA LEU A 129 -12.24 -13.49 -1.14
C LEU A 129 -13.74 -13.19 -1.03
N SER A 130 -14.16 -12.86 0.19
CA SER A 130 -15.47 -12.26 0.42
C SER A 130 -15.57 -10.89 -0.29
N LYS A 131 -16.80 -10.39 -0.51
CA LYS A 131 -16.98 -9.03 -1.05
C LYS A 131 -16.39 -7.97 -0.13
N GLU A 132 -16.51 -8.17 1.18
CA GLU A 132 -15.98 -7.28 2.22
C GLU A 132 -14.46 -7.26 2.21
N ASP A 133 -13.79 -8.41 2.10
CA ASP A 133 -12.32 -8.45 2.04
C ASP A 133 -11.79 -7.81 0.76
N ARG A 134 -12.44 -8.04 -0.39
CA ARG A 134 -12.08 -7.31 -1.62
C ARG A 134 -12.26 -5.80 -1.49
N GLU A 135 -13.24 -5.35 -0.70
CA GLU A 135 -13.45 -3.92 -0.47
C GLU A 135 -12.31 -3.31 0.35
N LYS A 136 -11.64 -4.08 1.21
CA LYS A 136 -10.44 -3.63 1.92
C LYS A 136 -9.31 -3.32 0.94
N ASP A 137 -9.09 -4.18 -0.07
CA ASP A 137 -8.09 -3.93 -1.12
C ASP A 137 -8.45 -2.71 -1.98
N ARG A 138 -9.72 -2.56 -2.36
CA ARG A 138 -10.19 -1.37 -3.10
C ARG A 138 -9.97 -0.10 -2.27
N ASN A 139 -10.33 -0.12 -0.99
CA ASN A 139 -10.13 1.02 -0.10
C ASN A 139 -8.65 1.32 0.13
N ALA A 140 -7.78 0.31 0.21
CA ALA A 140 -6.34 0.53 0.25
C ALA A 140 -5.86 1.31 -0.98
N VAL A 141 -6.27 0.90 -2.19
CA VAL A 141 -5.94 1.61 -3.43
C VAL A 141 -6.50 3.03 -3.46
N ARG A 142 -7.75 3.25 -3.02
CA ARG A 142 -8.36 4.60 -2.93
C ARG A 142 -7.57 5.55 -2.03
N ASN A 143 -6.83 5.01 -1.07
CA ASN A 143 -6.00 5.80 -0.17
C ASN A 143 -4.61 6.10 -0.73
N TYR A 144 -4.19 5.46 -1.83
CA TYR A 144 -2.87 5.69 -2.42
C TYR A 144 -2.59 7.15 -2.78
N PRO A 145 -3.50 7.92 -3.41
CA PRO A 145 -3.23 9.33 -3.70
C PRO A 145 -2.87 10.13 -2.45
N THR A 146 -3.56 9.88 -1.34
CA THR A 146 -3.30 10.53 -0.05
C THR A 146 -1.95 10.13 0.52
N ILE A 147 -1.64 8.82 0.55
CA ILE A 147 -0.35 8.30 1.04
C ILE A 147 0.82 8.86 0.21
N VAL A 148 0.69 8.80 -1.12
CA VAL A 148 1.71 9.30 -2.06
C VAL A 148 1.90 10.81 -1.89
N ARG A 149 0.83 11.56 -1.66
CA ARG A 149 0.92 13.00 -1.38
C ARG A 149 1.60 13.32 -0.05
N LEU A 150 1.32 12.56 1.00
CA LEU A 150 1.99 12.70 2.30
C LEU A 150 3.51 12.49 2.18
N ALA A 151 3.95 11.64 1.26
CA ALA A 151 5.36 11.43 0.96
C ALA A 151 6.00 12.54 0.09
N GLY A 152 5.23 13.52 -0.38
CA GLY A 152 5.71 14.60 -1.26
C GLY A 152 5.70 14.26 -2.76
N TYR A 153 4.85 13.33 -3.17
CA TYR A 153 4.73 12.86 -4.55
C TYR A 153 3.28 12.98 -5.04
N LYS A 154 3.06 12.64 -6.31
CA LYS A 154 1.74 12.48 -6.91
C LYS A 154 1.71 11.30 -7.87
N ILE A 155 0.49 10.88 -8.21
CA ILE A 155 0.25 9.82 -9.19
C ILE A 155 -0.14 10.46 -10.51
N THR A 156 0.51 10.07 -11.60
CA THR A 156 0.24 10.52 -12.98
C THR A 156 0.03 9.31 -13.89
N HIS A 157 -0.47 9.54 -15.10
CA HIS A 157 -0.38 8.53 -16.15
C HIS A 157 1.08 8.35 -16.57
N SER A 158 1.52 7.10 -16.76
CA SER A 158 2.85 6.81 -17.27
C SER A 158 3.04 7.49 -18.63
N THR A 159 4.13 8.25 -18.76
CA THR A 159 4.56 8.74 -20.07
C THR A 159 5.06 7.55 -20.89
N LYS A 160 4.57 7.43 -22.14
CA LYS A 160 5.11 6.48 -23.11
C LYS A 160 6.50 6.90 -23.58
#